data_AF-A0A7S1HH03-F1
#
_entry.id   AF-A0A7S1HH03-F1
#
_cell.length_a   1.000
_cell.length_b   1.000
_cell.length_c   1.000
_cell.angle_alpha   90.00
_cell.angle_beta   90.00
_cell.angle_gamma   90.00
#
_symmetry.space_group_name_H-M   'P 1'
#
loop_
_entity.id
_entity.type
_entity.pdbx_description
1 polymer ?
#
loop_
_entity_poly.entity_id
_entity_poly.type
_entity_poly.pdbx_seq_one_letter_code
_entity_poly.pdbx_strand_id
1 'polypeptide(L)'
;MVKGTEMKYVYEEEMEEAYRASAVKAYKGTVDKGMYKFIIVDAPNSKTSEYQDIWSYGKTKGYEVYVFEVLAHVDECAARNVHGRTQGQIMQIAQEWETIPDYM
;
A
#
# COMPACT_ATOMS: atom_id res chain seq x y z
N MET A 1 -34.76 -9.08 1.89
CA MET A 1 -33.39 -9.63 1.95
C MET A 1 -32.60 -9.01 0.80
N VAL A 2 -31.66 -8.11 1.08
CA VAL A 2 -30.73 -7.61 0.06
C VAL A 2 -29.66 -8.69 -0.10
N LYS A 3 -29.56 -9.31 -1.27
CA LYS A 3 -28.42 -10.18 -1.60
C LYS A 3 -27.19 -9.29 -1.63
N GLY A 4 -26.34 -9.38 -0.61
CA GLY A 4 -25.05 -8.72 -0.63
C GLY A 4 -24.19 -9.33 -1.74
N THR A 5 -23.66 -8.50 -2.63
CA THR A 5 -22.62 -8.92 -3.57
C THR A 5 -21.38 -9.26 -2.76
N GLU A 6 -20.94 -10.52 -2.80
CA GLU A 6 -19.70 -10.94 -2.14
C GLU A 6 -18.52 -10.40 -2.94
N MET A 7 -17.80 -9.42 -2.38
CA MET A 7 -16.56 -8.91 -2.97
C MET A 7 -15.43 -9.86 -2.59
N LYS A 8 -15.01 -10.71 -3.53
CA LYS A 8 -13.82 -11.56 -3.34
C LYS A 8 -12.59 -10.83 -3.85
N TYR A 9 -11.54 -10.81 -3.04
CA TYR A 9 -10.23 -10.36 -3.50
C TYR A 9 -9.72 -11.32 -4.57
N VAL A 10 -9.32 -10.76 -5.71
CA VAL A 10 -8.65 -11.47 -6.80
C VAL A 10 -7.32 -10.76 -7.02
N TYR A 11 -6.23 -11.51 -6.96
CA TYR A 11 -4.91 -10.97 -7.28
C TYR A 11 -4.70 -11.02 -8.79
N GLU A 12 -4.53 -9.85 -9.40
CA GLU A 12 -4.31 -9.66 -10.83
C GLU A 12 -2.99 -8.92 -11.01
N GLU A 13 -1.90 -9.67 -11.12
CA GLU A 13 -0.53 -9.11 -11.19
C GLU A 13 -0.36 -8.09 -12.30
N GLU A 14 -0.92 -8.37 -13.48
CA GLU A 14 -0.87 -7.47 -14.66
C GLU A 14 -1.58 -6.12 -14.42
N MET A 15 -2.46 -6.05 -13.43
CA MET A 15 -3.26 -4.87 -13.11
C MET A 15 -2.70 -4.04 -11.95
N GLU A 16 -1.67 -4.52 -11.25
CA GLU A 16 -1.10 -3.85 -10.07
C GLU A 16 -0.68 -2.39 -10.35
N GLU A 17 -0.08 -2.12 -11.52
CA GLU A 17 0.27 -0.75 -11.92
C GLU A 17 -0.96 0.14 -12.09
N ALA A 18 -2.01 -0.37 -12.75
CA ALA A 18 -3.25 0.36 -12.94
C ALA A 18 -3.98 0.61 -11.61
N TYR A 19 -4.00 -0.38 -10.72
CA TYR A 19 -4.58 -0.23 -9.38
C TYR A 19 -3.83 0.78 -8.53
N ARG A 20 -2.49 0.76 -8.55
CA ARG A 20 -1.68 1.76 -7.85
C ARG A 20 -1.91 3.16 -8.39
N ALA A 21 -1.92 3.34 -9.72
CA ALA A 21 -2.22 4.64 -10.33
C ALA A 21 -3.62 5.17 -9.95
N SER A 22 -4.62 4.27 -9.90
CA SER A 22 -5.97 4.60 -9.44
C SER A 22 -6.00 5.02 -7.96
N ALA A 23 -5.30 4.28 -7.09
CA ALA A 23 -5.20 4.60 -5.66
C ALA A 23 -4.53 5.96 -5.42
N VAL A 24 -3.42 6.25 -6.11
CA VAL A 24 -2.74 7.55 -6.06
C VAL A 24 -3.67 8.68 -6.50
N LYS A 25 -4.41 8.49 -7.59
CA LYS A 25 -5.39 9.49 -8.07
C LYS A 25 -6.50 9.74 -7.05
N ALA A 26 -7.01 8.69 -6.41
CA ALA A 26 -8.03 8.80 -5.38
C ALA A 26 -7.50 9.51 -4.12
N TYR A 27 -6.27 9.20 -3.70
CA TYR A 27 -5.58 9.89 -2.61
C TYR A 27 -5.42 11.39 -2.90
N LYS A 28 -4.88 11.76 -4.07
CA LYS A 28 -4.69 13.16 -4.46
C LYS A 28 -6.01 13.93 -4.46
N GLY A 29 -7.07 13.33 -5.02
CA GLY A 29 -8.41 13.92 -5.00
C GLY A 29 -8.99 14.07 -3.58
N THR A 30 -8.62 13.20 -2.64
CA THR A 30 -9.00 13.30 -1.23
C THR A 30 -8.30 14.46 -0.52
N VAL A 31 -6.99 14.58 -0.75
CA VAL A 31 -6.15 15.66 -0.23
C VAL A 31 -6.60 17.02 -0.77
N ASP A 32 -6.81 17.15 -2.09
CA ASP A 32 -7.22 18.41 -2.74
C ASP A 32 -8.56 18.94 -2.24
N LYS A 33 -9.51 18.03 -1.96
CA LYS A 33 -10.82 18.39 -1.42
C LYS A 33 -10.77 18.76 0.07
N GLY A 34 -9.65 18.49 0.76
CA GLY A 34 -9.52 18.72 2.19
C GLY A 34 -10.55 17.94 3.02
N MET A 35 -10.98 16.76 2.57
CA MET A 35 -12.11 16.04 3.18
C MET A 35 -11.79 15.54 4.59
N TYR A 36 -10.52 15.25 4.88
CA TYR A 36 -10.09 14.62 6.12
C TYR A 36 -8.85 15.31 6.68
N LYS A 37 -8.77 15.40 8.01
CA LYS A 37 -7.59 15.91 8.71
C LYS A 37 -6.48 14.87 8.83
N PHE A 38 -6.81 13.60 8.59
CA PHE A 38 -5.92 12.47 8.72
C PHE A 38 -6.29 11.42 7.67
N ILE A 39 -5.28 10.86 7.01
CA ILE A 39 -5.44 9.91 5.90
C ILE A 39 -4.45 8.78 6.14
N ILE A 40 -4.94 7.53 6.09
CA ILE A 40 -4.09 6.33 6.08
C ILE A 40 -4.10 5.78 4.66
N VAL A 41 -2.92 5.52 4.11
CA VAL A 41 -2.77 4.75 2.88
C VAL A 41 -2.20 3.39 3.26
N ASP A 42 -3.05 2.37 3.25
CA ASP A 42 -2.69 0.99 3.56
C ASP A 42 -2.60 0.20 2.25
N ALA A 43 -1.37 -0.10 1.83
CA ALA A 43 -1.04 -0.85 0.62
C ALA A 43 0.33 -1.51 0.78
N PRO A 44 0.66 -2.56 -0.02
CA PRO A 44 1.93 -3.27 0.12
C PRO A 44 3.17 -2.38 0.08
N ASN A 45 3.20 -1.39 -0.83
CA ASN A 45 4.21 -0.31 -0.90
C ASN A 45 5.63 -0.76 -0.57
N SER A 46 6.06 -1.85 -1.19
CA SER A 46 7.34 -2.52 -0.91
C SER A 46 8.56 -1.77 -1.44
N LYS A 47 8.35 -0.80 -2.35
CA LYS A 47 9.42 -0.01 -2.98
C LYS A 47 9.17 1.47 -2.77
N THR A 48 10.24 2.24 -2.57
CA THR A 48 10.20 3.69 -2.36
C THR A 48 9.45 4.40 -3.50
N SER A 49 9.69 3.95 -4.73
CA SER A 49 9.05 4.49 -5.94
C SER A 49 7.53 4.35 -5.96
N GLU A 50 6.96 3.39 -5.22
CA GLU A 50 5.52 3.13 -5.19
C GLU A 50 4.76 4.15 -4.34
N TYR A 51 5.40 4.71 -3.31
CA TYR A 51 4.77 5.64 -2.36
C TYR A 51 5.38 7.05 -2.35
N GLN A 52 6.49 7.29 -3.07
CA GLN A 52 7.14 8.61 -3.14
C GLN A 52 6.20 9.73 -3.63
N ASP A 53 5.33 9.44 -4.60
CA ASP A 53 4.37 10.43 -5.11
C ASP A 53 3.30 10.78 -4.05
N ILE A 54 2.86 9.80 -3.26
CA ILE A 54 1.94 10.03 -2.14
C ILE A 54 2.61 10.90 -1.06
N TRP A 55 3.85 10.56 -0.70
CA TRP A 55 4.63 11.28 0.30
C TRP A 55 4.88 12.73 -0.09
N SER A 56 5.41 12.94 -1.29
CA SER A 56 5.76 14.28 -1.78
C SER A 56 4.53 15.15 -1.96
N TYR A 57 3.46 14.59 -2.54
CA TYR A 57 2.22 15.31 -2.74
C TYR A 57 1.57 15.74 -1.42
N GLY A 58 1.52 14.86 -0.42
CA GLY A 58 1.01 15.19 0.91
C GLY A 58 1.75 16.38 1.54
N LYS A 59 3.09 16.32 1.52
CA LYS A 59 3.93 17.44 2.02
C LYS A 59 3.67 18.75 1.28
N THR A 60 3.55 18.72 -0.05
CA THR A 60 3.26 19.94 -0.84
C THR A 60 1.90 20.55 -0.53
N LYS A 61 0.96 19.76 0.01
CA LYS A 61 -0.39 20.17 0.39
C LYS A 61 -0.51 20.53 1.86
N GLY A 62 0.62 20.60 2.58
CA GLY A 62 0.67 21.02 3.98
C GLY A 62 0.34 19.92 4.98
N TYR A 63 0.29 18.65 4.56
CA TYR A 63 0.24 17.53 5.50
C TYR A 63 1.65 17.22 6.02
N GLU A 64 1.73 16.92 7.31
CA GLU A 64 2.85 16.16 7.84
C GLU A 64 2.67 14.71 7.40
N VAL A 65 3.69 14.11 6.80
CA VAL A 65 3.61 12.77 6.21
C VAL A 65 4.60 11.85 6.88
N TYR A 66 4.10 10.74 7.40
CA TYR A 66 4.88 9.68 8.04
C TYR A 66 4.79 8.41 7.22
N VAL A 67 5.91 7.71 7.08
CA VAL A 67 5.97 6.37 6.49
C VAL A 67 6.30 5.39 7.61
N PHE A 68 5.54 4.30 7.70
CA PHE A 68 5.75 3.26 8.70
C PHE A 68 6.14 1.96 8.01
N GLU A 69 7.26 1.39 8.42
CA GLU A 69 7.71 0.08 7.96
C GLU A 69 7.34 -0.97 9.01
N VAL A 70 6.67 -2.03 8.56
CA VAL A 70 6.31 -3.17 9.42
C VAL A 70 7.35 -4.26 9.23
N LEU A 71 8.26 -4.37 10.18
CA LEU A 71 9.26 -5.43 10.21
C LEU A 71 8.60 -6.73 10.70
N ALA A 72 8.64 -7.78 9.87
CA ALA A 72 8.08 -9.09 10.19
C ALA A 72 8.93 -10.22 9.62
N HIS A 73 8.92 -11.36 10.30
CA HIS A 73 9.59 -12.56 9.80
C HIS A 73 8.76 -13.25 8.70
N VAL A 74 9.44 -13.78 7.68
CA VAL A 74 8.80 -14.50 6.55
C VAL A 74 7.87 -15.60 7.05
N ASP A 75 8.27 -16.35 8.07
CA ASP A 75 7.48 -17.47 8.61
C ASP A 75 6.19 -16.99 9.28
N GLU A 76 6.22 -15.84 9.97
CA GLU A 76 5.04 -15.24 10.58
C GLU A 76 4.07 -14.73 9.50
N CYS A 77 4.60 -14.06 8.48
CA CYS A 77 3.83 -13.61 7.33
C CYS A 77 3.20 -14.81 6.62
N ALA A 78 3.94 -15.89 6.37
CA ALA A 78 3.43 -17.10 5.74
C ALA A 78 2.32 -17.76 6.54
N ALA A 79 2.45 -17.83 7.87
CA ALA A 79 1.41 -18.40 8.73
C ALA A 79 0.14 -17.55 8.80
N ARG A 80 0.23 -16.22 8.64
CA ARG A 80 -0.88 -15.28 8.83
C ARG A 80 -1.50 -14.75 7.53
N ASN A 81 -0.87 -14.99 6.38
CA ASN A 81 -1.36 -14.42 5.13
C ASN A 81 -2.73 -15.02 4.74
N VAL A 82 -3.68 -14.14 4.43
CA VAL A 82 -5.05 -14.52 4.02
C VAL A 82 -5.18 -14.69 2.50
N HIS A 83 -4.11 -14.44 1.75
CA HIS A 83 -4.08 -14.46 0.29
C HIS A 83 -3.57 -15.78 -0.29
N GLY A 84 -3.25 -16.76 0.55
CA GLY A 84 -2.74 -18.07 0.12
C GLY A 84 -1.35 -18.02 -0.53
N ARG A 85 -0.56 -16.98 -0.27
CA ARG A 85 0.84 -16.88 -0.73
C ARG A 85 1.66 -17.98 -0.08
N THR A 86 2.52 -18.60 -0.88
CA THR A 86 3.49 -19.58 -0.41
C THR A 86 4.62 -18.89 0.35
N GLN A 87 5.33 -19.63 1.21
CA GLN A 87 6.50 -19.12 1.91
C GLN A 87 7.57 -18.61 0.93
N GLY A 88 7.75 -19.27 -0.22
CA GLY A 88 8.67 -18.82 -1.28
C GLY A 88 8.28 -17.48 -1.89
N GLN A 89 6.99 -17.24 -2.15
CA GLN A 89 6.51 -15.94 -2.64
C GLN A 89 6.72 -14.82 -1.62
N ILE A 90 6.48 -15.10 -0.34
CA ILE A 90 6.70 -14.12 0.74
C ILE A 90 8.19 -13.85 0.92
N MET A 91 9.03 -14.87 0.81
CA MET A 91 10.48 -14.71 0.82
C MET A 91 10.96 -13.83 -0.33
N GLN A 92 10.39 -13.98 -1.53
CA GLN A 92 10.69 -13.10 -2.66
C GLN A 92 10.31 -11.65 -2.37
N ILE A 93 9.10 -11.40 -1.83
CA ILE A 93 8.67 -10.05 -1.42
C ILE A 93 9.66 -9.47 -0.41
N ALA A 94 10.07 -10.24 0.59
CA ALA A 94 11.01 -9.79 1.61
C ALA A 94 12.41 -9.49 1.04
N GLN A 95 12.85 -10.19 0.00
CA GLN A 95 14.13 -9.93 -0.67
C GLN A 95 14.11 -8.68 -1.55
N GLU A 96 12.96 -8.36 -2.13
CA GLU A 96 12.76 -7.18 -2.99
C GLU A 96 12.33 -5.92 -2.21
N TRP A 97 12.12 -6.04 -0.90
CA TRP A 97 11.67 -4.96 -0.04
C TRP A 97 12.74 -3.89 0.16
N GLU A 98 12.39 -2.63 -0.09
CA GLU A 98 13.25 -1.47 0.15
C GLU A 98 12.95 -0.84 1.51
N THR A 99 13.96 -0.69 2.35
CA THR A 99 13.84 0.03 3.63
C THR A 99 13.51 1.50 3.39
N ILE A 100 12.77 2.11 4.32
CA ILE A 100 12.41 3.54 4.22
C ILE A 100 13.69 4.39 4.17
N PRO A 101 13.80 5.36 3.23
CA PRO A 101 14.92 6.30 3.20
C PRO A 101 14.94 7.25 4.41
N ASP A 102 16.13 7.55 4.94
CA ASP A 102 16.32 8.41 6.14
C ASP A 102 15.71 9.82 6.04
N TYR A 103 15.45 10.32 4.84
CA TYR A 103 14.89 11.66 4.60
C TYR A 103 13.36 11.71 4.63
N MET A 104 12.68 10.55 4.72
CA MET A 104 11.22 10.46 4.64
C MET A 104 10.51 10.65 5.97
#